data_AF-A0AAN4YHH5-F1
#
_entry.id   AF-A0AAN4YHH5-F1
#
_cell.length_a   1.000
_cell.length_b   1.000
_cell.length_c   1.000
_cell.angle_alpha   90.00
_cell.angle_beta   90.00
_cell.angle_gamma   90.00
#
_symmetry.space_group_name_H-M   'P 1'
#
loop_
_entity.id
_entity.type
_entity.pdbx_description
1 polymer ?
#
loop_
_entity_poly.entity_id
_entity_poly.type
_entity_poly.pdbx_seq_one_letter_code
_entity_poly.pdbx_strand_id
1 'polypeptide(L)'
;MYSTITDLSTAGKAILNSTLLPRTQTNRWLKPVSHTSNPANSLGYPWIVYSSGDYPSTSMVDIYTYYSSIGQYSSYIGLVPDYNVGFTVLAADSVSAPDLNAHADIIGDVILPALMKTAVTQAGARFGGQYTAASGLNSSITVSVDELPGMFVDKFVSTGTDFRKTLASLIGVEDPAALSIRLYPTGLVSETASGGSRVSFRAVLQDKNELADADTPTCVSWMDVDKFKYQGRALDLFVFEVDAGGNAVGVEISGLELRLNRKK
;
A
#
# COMPACT_ATOMS: atom_id res chain seq x y z
N MET A 1 7.83 -31.65 -12.62
CA MET A 1 8.47 -31.56 -11.28
C MET A 1 7.45 -32.03 -10.27
N TYR A 2 7.86 -32.81 -9.27
CA TYR A 2 7.01 -33.14 -8.11
C TYR A 2 7.45 -32.28 -6.93
N SER A 3 6.51 -31.79 -6.13
CA SER A 3 6.76 -30.90 -5.01
C SER A 3 5.66 -31.03 -3.96
N THR A 4 5.86 -30.43 -2.79
CA THR A 4 4.88 -30.36 -1.70
C THR A 4 4.42 -28.93 -1.47
N ILE A 5 3.30 -28.75 -0.74
CA ILE A 5 2.86 -27.41 -0.32
C ILE A 5 3.93 -26.70 0.54
N THR A 6 4.73 -27.46 1.30
CA THR A 6 5.80 -26.94 2.14
C THR A 6 6.95 -26.40 1.30
N ASP A 7 7.36 -27.13 0.26
CA ASP A 7 8.43 -26.70 -0.65
C ASP A 7 8.03 -25.44 -1.42
N LEU A 8 6.82 -25.43 -2.00
CA LEU A 8 6.30 -24.28 -2.74
C LEU A 8 6.07 -23.06 -1.85
N SER A 9 5.58 -23.26 -0.62
CA SER A 9 5.44 -22.17 0.35
C SER A 9 6.81 -21.61 0.77
N THR A 10 7.83 -22.48 0.88
CA THR A 10 9.20 -22.07 1.18
C THR A 10 9.78 -21.24 0.04
N ALA A 11 9.59 -21.69 -1.20
CA ALA A 11 9.97 -20.93 -2.39
C ALA A 11 9.24 -19.59 -2.46
N GLY A 12 7.91 -19.55 -2.26
CA GLY A 12 7.12 -18.32 -2.26
C GLY A 12 7.59 -17.30 -1.21
N LYS A 13 7.85 -17.76 0.03
CA LYS A 13 8.44 -16.91 1.09
C LYS A 13 9.82 -16.39 0.70
N ALA A 14 10.65 -17.21 0.08
CA ALA A 14 11.99 -16.83 -0.35
C ALA A 14 11.95 -15.77 -1.48
N ILE A 15 10.95 -15.87 -2.38
CA ILE A 15 10.69 -14.85 -3.41
C ILE A 15 10.24 -13.54 -2.75
N LEU A 16 9.19 -13.57 -1.94
CA LEU A 16 8.63 -12.37 -1.28
C LEU A 16 9.68 -11.64 -0.40
N ASN A 17 10.52 -12.40 0.30
CA ASN A 17 11.58 -11.85 1.14
C ASN A 17 12.86 -11.50 0.38
N SER A 18 12.92 -11.72 -0.95
CA SER A 18 14.11 -11.48 -1.77
C SER A 18 15.36 -12.20 -1.27
N THR A 19 15.23 -13.46 -0.84
CA THR A 19 16.37 -14.28 -0.40
C THR A 19 16.94 -15.13 -1.52
N LEU A 20 16.25 -15.24 -2.67
CA LEU A 20 16.74 -15.92 -3.87
C LEU A 20 17.46 -14.98 -4.85
N LEU A 21 17.01 -13.73 -4.94
CA LEU A 21 17.52 -12.70 -5.83
C LEU A 21 17.65 -11.38 -5.04
N PRO A 22 18.57 -10.47 -5.43
CA PRO A 22 18.63 -9.14 -4.84
C PRO A 22 17.26 -8.44 -4.92
N ARG A 23 16.88 -7.68 -3.88
CA ARG A 23 15.58 -6.99 -3.80
C ARG A 23 15.22 -6.19 -5.05
N THR A 24 16.18 -5.49 -5.66
CA THR A 24 15.97 -4.72 -6.89
C THR A 24 15.64 -5.59 -8.10
N GLN A 25 16.15 -6.81 -8.15
CA GLN A 25 15.84 -7.78 -9.20
C GLN A 25 14.51 -8.47 -8.94
N THR A 26 14.24 -8.89 -7.70
CA THR A 26 12.95 -9.45 -7.30
C THR A 26 11.80 -8.47 -7.57
N ASN A 27 11.95 -7.20 -7.20
CA ASN A 27 10.93 -6.18 -7.43
C ASN A 27 10.65 -5.96 -8.92
N ARG A 28 11.68 -6.08 -9.78
CA ARG A 28 11.51 -5.99 -11.24
C ARG A 28 10.86 -7.24 -11.82
N TRP A 29 11.19 -8.39 -11.25
CA TRP A 29 10.64 -9.68 -11.64
C TRP A 29 9.15 -9.79 -11.33
N LEU A 30 8.72 -9.19 -10.21
CA LEU A 30 7.31 -9.05 -9.80
C LEU A 30 6.70 -7.76 -10.38
N LYS A 31 6.80 -7.60 -11.70
CA LYS A 31 6.06 -6.59 -12.48
C LYS A 31 5.50 -7.20 -13.76
N PRO A 32 4.35 -6.69 -14.25
CA PRO A 32 3.85 -7.07 -15.55
C PRO A 32 4.85 -6.65 -16.64
N VAL A 33 4.97 -7.50 -17.65
CA VAL A 33 5.77 -7.30 -18.87
C VAL A 33 4.88 -6.87 -20.02
N SER A 34 3.65 -7.37 -20.05
CA SER A 34 2.64 -7.02 -21.05
C SER A 34 1.25 -7.12 -20.46
N HIS A 35 0.34 -6.27 -20.91
CA HIS A 35 -1.07 -6.33 -20.56
C HIS A 35 -1.83 -7.19 -21.57
N THR A 36 -2.89 -7.86 -21.13
CA THR A 36 -3.80 -8.55 -22.05
C THR A 36 -4.92 -7.62 -22.49
N SER A 37 -5.82 -8.10 -23.37
CA SER A 37 -7.05 -7.36 -23.70
C SER A 37 -8.06 -7.31 -22.55
N ASN A 38 -7.87 -8.11 -21.50
CA ASN A 38 -8.63 -8.00 -20.26
C ASN A 38 -7.83 -7.15 -19.26
N PRO A 39 -8.34 -5.99 -18.83
CA PRO A 39 -7.63 -5.09 -17.91
C PRO A 39 -7.36 -5.71 -16.53
N ALA A 40 -8.08 -6.76 -16.14
CA ALA A 40 -7.82 -7.51 -14.91
C ALA A 40 -6.64 -8.49 -15.03
N ASN A 41 -6.10 -8.69 -16.23
CA ASN A 41 -5.09 -9.72 -16.50
C ASN A 41 -3.86 -9.15 -17.21
N SER A 42 -2.69 -9.43 -16.66
CA SER A 42 -1.39 -9.11 -17.26
C SER A 42 -0.47 -10.34 -17.27
N LEU A 43 0.57 -10.28 -18.09
CA LEU A 43 1.60 -11.31 -18.21
C LEU A 43 2.92 -10.79 -17.67
N GLY A 44 3.59 -11.57 -16.83
CA GLY A 44 4.97 -11.39 -16.39
C GLY A 44 5.87 -12.50 -16.94
N TYR A 45 7.02 -12.71 -16.31
CA TYR A 45 7.91 -13.82 -16.62
C TYR A 45 8.20 -14.65 -15.37
N PRO A 46 7.66 -15.85 -15.14
CA PRO A 46 6.64 -16.56 -15.93
C PRO A 46 5.20 -16.26 -15.47
N TRP A 47 5.01 -15.24 -14.64
CA TRP A 47 3.76 -14.99 -13.91
C TRP A 47 2.56 -14.72 -14.82
N ILE A 48 1.41 -15.29 -14.47
CA ILE A 48 0.10 -14.75 -14.79
C ILE A 48 -0.22 -13.76 -13.68
N VAL A 49 -0.64 -12.54 -14.03
CA VAL A 49 -0.92 -11.50 -13.04
C VAL A 49 -2.41 -11.18 -13.08
N TYR A 50 -3.09 -11.44 -11.98
CA TYR A 50 -4.49 -11.05 -11.78
C TYR A 50 -4.55 -9.80 -10.91
N SER A 51 -5.14 -8.73 -11.43
CA SER A 51 -5.40 -7.51 -10.67
C SER A 51 -6.81 -7.59 -10.08
N SER A 52 -6.89 -7.53 -8.76
CA SER A 52 -8.13 -7.50 -7.98
C SER A 52 -8.23 -6.18 -7.21
N GLY A 53 -9.37 -5.94 -6.57
CA GLY A 53 -9.72 -4.68 -5.92
C GLY A 53 -10.85 -3.96 -6.66
N ASP A 54 -11.41 -2.99 -5.96
CA ASP A 54 -12.59 -2.23 -6.37
C ASP A 54 -12.38 -0.77 -5.96
N TYR A 55 -11.93 0.06 -6.91
CA TYR A 55 -11.73 1.48 -6.66
C TYR A 55 -13.08 2.21 -6.59
N PRO A 56 -13.30 3.12 -5.62
CA PRO A 56 -12.34 3.61 -4.63
C PRO A 56 -12.30 2.80 -3.32
N SER A 57 -13.19 1.83 -3.15
CA SER A 57 -13.41 1.06 -1.91
C SER A 57 -12.17 0.33 -1.39
N THR A 58 -11.34 -0.22 -2.28
CA THR A 58 -10.13 -0.97 -1.97
C THR A 58 -8.98 -0.61 -2.93
N SER A 59 -7.74 -0.87 -2.52
CA SER A 59 -6.61 -0.72 -3.42
C SER A 59 -6.67 -1.79 -4.51
N MET A 60 -6.30 -1.43 -5.73
CA MET A 60 -5.94 -2.41 -6.74
C MET A 60 -4.72 -3.20 -6.24
N VAL A 61 -4.78 -4.52 -6.31
CA VAL A 61 -3.75 -5.43 -5.83
C VAL A 61 -3.50 -6.51 -6.87
N ASP A 62 -2.22 -6.72 -7.16
CA ASP A 62 -1.77 -7.75 -8.10
C ASP A 62 -1.45 -9.06 -7.39
N ILE A 63 -2.02 -10.13 -7.91
CA ILE A 63 -1.72 -11.52 -7.53
C ILE A 63 -0.87 -12.13 -8.65
N TYR A 64 0.40 -12.40 -8.33
CA TYR A 64 1.35 -13.05 -9.22
C TYR A 64 1.21 -14.55 -9.05
N THR A 65 0.66 -15.22 -10.06
CA THR A 65 0.32 -16.62 -9.98
C THR A 65 0.89 -17.44 -11.12
N TYR A 66 1.01 -18.74 -10.88
CA TYR A 66 1.17 -19.73 -11.91
C TYR A 66 0.39 -20.99 -11.51
N TYR A 67 -0.22 -21.63 -12.50
CA TYR A 67 -0.94 -22.86 -12.28
C TYR A 67 -0.63 -23.85 -13.40
N SER A 68 -0.80 -25.14 -13.09
CA SER A 68 -0.52 -26.22 -14.02
C SER A 68 -1.37 -27.43 -13.67
N SER A 69 -1.75 -28.19 -14.69
CA SER A 69 -2.42 -29.48 -14.58
C SER A 69 -1.69 -30.53 -15.40
N ILE A 70 -1.52 -31.72 -14.82
CA ILE A 70 -0.93 -32.87 -15.50
C ILE A 70 -1.60 -34.16 -15.06
N GLY A 71 -2.23 -34.88 -16.00
CA GLY A 71 -2.97 -36.11 -15.72
C GLY A 71 -4.08 -35.88 -14.71
N GLN A 72 -3.88 -36.37 -13.49
CA GLN A 72 -4.81 -36.31 -12.36
C GLN A 72 -4.49 -35.21 -11.35
N TYR A 73 -3.42 -34.43 -11.57
CA TYR A 73 -2.87 -33.50 -10.59
C TYR A 73 -3.00 -32.05 -11.07
N SER A 74 -3.34 -31.16 -10.13
CA SER A 74 -3.35 -29.71 -10.33
C SER A 74 -2.52 -29.01 -9.27
N SER A 75 -1.90 -27.90 -9.67
CA SER A 75 -1.09 -27.05 -8.80
C SER A 75 -1.38 -25.58 -9.05
N TYR A 76 -1.33 -24.80 -7.99
CA TYR A 76 -1.48 -23.35 -7.99
C TYR A 76 -0.48 -22.75 -7.00
N ILE A 77 0.22 -21.69 -7.39
CA ILE A 77 0.99 -20.83 -6.50
C ILE A 77 0.62 -19.39 -6.76
N GLY A 78 0.31 -18.63 -5.71
CA GLY A 78 0.00 -17.21 -5.82
C GLY A 78 0.79 -16.39 -4.81
N LEU A 79 1.28 -15.23 -5.23
CA LEU A 79 2.05 -14.29 -4.42
C LEU A 79 1.39 -12.91 -4.49
N VAL A 80 1.27 -12.24 -3.35
CA VAL A 80 0.71 -10.89 -3.23
C VAL A 80 1.76 -10.00 -2.56
N PRO A 81 2.67 -9.38 -3.35
CA PRO A 81 3.83 -8.69 -2.82
C PRO A 81 3.49 -7.53 -1.89
N ASP A 82 2.41 -6.78 -2.18
CA ASP A 82 2.00 -5.60 -1.41
C ASP A 82 1.63 -5.93 0.04
N TYR A 83 1.18 -7.16 0.29
CA TYR A 83 0.81 -7.65 1.62
C TYR A 83 1.82 -8.65 2.19
N ASN A 84 2.88 -8.97 1.45
CA ASN A 84 3.87 -9.99 1.81
C ASN A 84 3.23 -11.35 2.16
N VAL A 85 2.18 -11.74 1.45
CA VAL A 85 1.48 -13.02 1.61
C VAL A 85 1.51 -13.83 0.32
N GLY A 86 1.30 -15.13 0.45
CA GLY A 86 1.16 -16.03 -0.69
C GLY A 86 0.46 -17.31 -0.29
N PHE A 87 0.11 -18.11 -1.28
CA PHE A 87 -0.60 -19.36 -1.10
C PHE A 87 -0.13 -20.42 -2.08
N THR A 88 -0.43 -21.67 -1.76
CA THR A 88 -0.20 -22.81 -2.63
C THR A 88 -1.35 -23.78 -2.47
N VAL A 89 -1.85 -24.28 -3.60
CA VAL A 89 -2.86 -25.33 -3.63
C VAL A 89 -2.33 -26.47 -4.48
N LEU A 90 -2.30 -27.68 -3.93
CA LEU A 90 -2.01 -28.91 -4.66
C LEU A 90 -3.22 -29.84 -4.48
N ALA A 91 -3.74 -30.37 -5.58
CA ALA A 91 -4.86 -31.29 -5.53
C ALA A 91 -4.68 -32.40 -6.56
N ALA A 92 -5.35 -33.52 -6.29
CA ALA A 92 -5.47 -34.63 -7.20
C ALA A 92 -6.90 -35.16 -7.18
N ASP A 93 -7.34 -35.71 -8.31
CA ASP A 93 -8.61 -36.42 -8.43
C ASP A 93 -8.41 -37.72 -9.22
N SER A 94 -9.28 -38.69 -9.00
CA SER A 94 -9.23 -40.04 -9.54
C SER A 94 -9.43 -40.13 -11.06
N VAL A 95 -10.05 -39.13 -11.68
CA VAL A 95 -10.42 -39.16 -13.11
C VAL A 95 -9.56 -38.22 -13.94
N SER A 96 -9.44 -36.95 -13.54
CA SER A 96 -8.73 -35.90 -14.26
C SER A 96 -8.22 -34.84 -13.31
N ALA A 97 -7.26 -34.01 -13.73
CA ALA A 97 -6.79 -32.90 -12.94
C ALA A 97 -7.96 -31.98 -12.49
N PRO A 98 -8.12 -31.74 -11.18
CA PRO A 98 -9.23 -30.93 -10.67
C PRO A 98 -9.06 -29.45 -11.02
N ASP A 99 -10.16 -28.74 -11.25
CA ASP A 99 -10.14 -27.28 -11.39
C ASP A 99 -9.96 -26.62 -10.02
N LEU A 100 -8.99 -25.72 -9.91
CA LEU A 100 -8.65 -25.01 -8.68
C LEU A 100 -9.22 -23.58 -8.63
N ASN A 101 -9.91 -23.11 -9.67
CA ASN A 101 -10.42 -21.73 -9.75
C ASN A 101 -11.29 -21.36 -8.54
N ALA A 102 -12.23 -22.21 -8.14
CA ALA A 102 -13.07 -21.95 -6.95
C ALA A 102 -12.26 -21.75 -5.65
N HIS A 103 -11.08 -22.37 -5.54
CA HIS A 103 -10.20 -22.17 -4.38
C HIS A 103 -9.42 -20.86 -4.49
N ALA A 104 -9.01 -20.48 -5.71
CA ALA A 104 -8.42 -19.18 -5.98
C ALA A 104 -9.41 -18.04 -5.72
N ASP A 105 -10.69 -18.22 -6.07
CA ASP A 105 -11.78 -17.26 -5.81
C ASP A 105 -11.94 -17.00 -4.30
N ILE A 106 -11.91 -18.03 -3.45
CA ILE A 106 -11.94 -17.84 -1.98
C ILE A 106 -10.79 -16.95 -1.52
N ILE A 107 -9.60 -17.10 -2.11
CA ILE A 107 -8.44 -16.31 -1.74
C ILE A 107 -8.58 -14.86 -2.22
N GLY A 108 -9.01 -14.67 -3.47
CA GLY A 108 -9.20 -13.36 -4.08
C GLY A 108 -10.35 -12.56 -3.49
N ASP A 109 -11.49 -13.19 -3.22
CA ASP A 109 -12.75 -12.51 -2.90
C ASP A 109 -13.03 -12.46 -1.39
N VAL A 110 -12.42 -13.35 -0.59
CA VAL A 110 -12.66 -13.42 0.86
C VAL A 110 -11.41 -13.06 1.64
N ILE A 111 -10.30 -13.76 1.39
CA ILE A 111 -9.10 -13.62 2.22
C ILE A 111 -8.42 -12.28 1.96
N LEU A 112 -8.24 -11.90 0.69
CA LEU A 112 -7.54 -10.66 0.34
C LEU A 112 -8.29 -9.40 0.83
N PRO A 113 -9.62 -9.24 0.65
CA PRO A 113 -10.35 -8.11 1.22
C PRO A 113 -10.30 -8.06 2.75
N ALA A 114 -10.37 -9.22 3.43
CA ALA A 114 -10.21 -9.28 4.88
C ALA A 114 -8.81 -8.83 5.32
N LEU A 115 -7.78 -9.19 4.56
CA LEU A 115 -6.40 -8.77 4.79
C LEU A 115 -6.23 -7.26 4.60
N MET A 116 -6.79 -6.69 3.52
CA MET A 116 -6.79 -5.24 3.26
C MET A 116 -7.41 -4.47 4.42
N LYS A 117 -8.61 -4.89 4.88
CA LYS A 117 -9.30 -4.27 6.03
C LYS A 117 -8.48 -4.38 7.32
N THR A 118 -7.85 -5.52 7.54
CA THR A 118 -6.97 -5.74 8.69
C THR A 118 -5.75 -4.82 8.63
N ALA A 119 -5.15 -4.64 7.44
CA ALA A 119 -4.01 -3.75 7.24
C ALA A 119 -4.35 -2.29 7.58
N VAL A 120 -5.52 -1.80 7.15
CA VAL A 120 -6.01 -0.45 7.50
C VAL A 120 -6.20 -0.31 9.03
N THR A 121 -6.81 -1.31 9.67
CA THR A 121 -7.00 -1.32 11.14
C THR A 121 -5.65 -1.29 11.87
N GLN A 122 -4.68 -2.10 11.43
CA GLN A 122 -3.33 -2.14 12.00
C GLN A 122 -2.57 -0.82 11.76
N ALA A 123 -2.73 -0.21 10.58
CA ALA A 123 -2.15 1.10 10.28
C ALA A 123 -2.71 2.17 11.23
N GLY A 124 -4.02 2.18 11.46
CA GLY A 124 -4.66 3.07 12.42
C GLY A 124 -4.12 2.90 13.85
N ALA A 125 -3.96 1.66 14.32
CA ALA A 125 -3.38 1.39 15.64
C ALA A 125 -1.92 1.86 15.75
N ARG A 126 -1.10 1.58 14.73
CA ARG A 126 0.35 1.87 14.75
C ARG A 126 0.67 3.33 14.51
N PHE A 127 -0.01 3.99 13.59
CA PHE A 127 0.33 5.33 13.10
C PHE A 127 -0.75 6.38 13.40
N GLY A 128 -1.99 5.98 13.70
CA GLY A 128 -3.07 6.91 13.99
C GLY A 128 -2.87 7.65 15.31
N GLY A 129 -3.32 8.90 15.38
CA GLY A 129 -3.26 9.71 16.59
C GLY A 129 -2.91 11.16 16.33
N GLN A 130 -2.84 11.92 17.41
CA GLN A 130 -2.45 13.32 17.38
C GLN A 130 -0.93 13.44 17.56
N TYR A 131 -0.29 14.20 16.68
CA TYR A 131 1.13 14.54 16.75
C TYR A 131 1.26 16.05 16.97
N THR A 132 2.10 16.45 17.92
CA THR A 132 2.27 17.86 18.31
C THR A 132 3.74 18.21 18.40
N ALA A 133 4.07 19.45 18.07
CA ALA A 133 5.42 19.95 18.25
C ALA A 133 5.78 20.05 19.74
N ALA A 134 7.08 20.12 20.01
CA ALA A 134 7.55 20.46 21.35
C ALA A 134 7.09 21.87 21.75
N SER A 135 7.07 22.14 23.06
CA SER A 135 6.58 23.40 23.65
C SER A 135 7.09 24.65 22.90
N GLY A 136 6.19 25.55 22.55
CA GLY A 136 6.51 26.84 21.93
C GLY A 136 6.18 26.93 20.44
N LEU A 137 5.91 25.81 19.76
CA LEU A 137 5.50 25.80 18.35
C LEU A 137 4.05 25.34 18.21
N ASN A 138 3.17 26.20 17.67
CA ASN A 138 1.78 25.84 17.39
C ASN A 138 1.68 25.04 16.09
N SER A 139 2.14 23.79 16.12
CA SER A 139 2.06 22.87 14.99
C SER A 139 1.58 21.51 15.45
N SER A 140 0.66 20.92 14.69
CA SER A 140 0.11 19.60 14.98
C SER A 140 -0.48 18.95 13.75
N ILE A 141 -0.46 17.62 13.70
CA ILE A 141 -1.27 16.85 12.77
C ILE A 141 -2.11 15.80 13.51
N THR A 142 -3.25 15.43 12.93
CA THR A 142 -4.02 14.25 13.35
C THR A 142 -4.01 13.27 12.20
N VAL A 143 -3.52 12.06 12.43
CA VAL A 143 -3.53 10.96 11.46
C VAL A 143 -4.63 9.98 11.85
N SER A 144 -5.43 9.58 10.88
CA SER A 144 -6.60 8.72 11.07
C SER A 144 -6.72 7.70 9.93
N VAL A 145 -7.62 6.74 10.10
CA VAL A 145 -8.02 5.76 9.07
C VAL A 145 -9.55 5.76 8.94
N ASP A 146 -10.03 5.40 7.76
CA ASP A 146 -11.44 5.23 7.40
C ASP A 146 -11.60 3.88 6.65
N GLU A 147 -12.72 3.65 5.96
CA GLU A 147 -12.92 2.43 5.15
C GLU A 147 -12.07 2.38 3.87
N LEU A 148 -11.45 3.49 3.46
CA LEU A 148 -10.72 3.59 2.21
C LEU A 148 -9.24 3.22 2.40
N PRO A 149 -8.52 2.89 1.32
CA PRO A 149 -7.11 2.55 1.43
C PRO A 149 -6.23 3.70 1.91
N GLY A 150 -5.21 3.34 2.70
CA GLY A 150 -4.24 4.28 3.25
C GLY A 150 -4.74 5.00 4.51
N MET A 151 -3.86 5.82 5.08
CA MET A 151 -4.22 6.70 6.21
C MET A 151 -4.51 8.09 5.68
N PHE A 152 -5.16 8.95 6.46
CA PHE A 152 -5.34 10.34 6.06
C PHE A 152 -4.96 11.30 7.19
N VAL A 153 -4.56 12.51 6.79
CA VAL A 153 -4.33 13.61 7.73
C VAL A 153 -5.65 14.36 7.91
N ASP A 154 -6.29 14.21 9.07
CA ASP A 154 -7.56 14.86 9.42
C ASP A 154 -7.36 16.36 9.71
N LYS A 155 -6.40 16.68 10.57
CA LYS A 155 -6.04 18.05 10.95
C LYS A 155 -4.59 18.31 10.64
N PHE A 156 -4.28 19.50 10.15
CA PHE A 156 -2.91 19.93 9.87
C PHE A 156 -2.75 21.41 10.20
N VAL A 157 -2.04 21.70 11.29
CA VAL A 157 -1.65 23.04 11.70
C VAL A 157 -0.13 23.14 11.63
N SER A 158 0.37 24.18 10.98
CA SER A 158 1.81 24.51 10.95
C SER A 158 1.99 25.96 11.37
N THR A 159 2.72 26.21 12.46
CA THR A 159 3.03 27.57 12.96
C THR A 159 1.78 28.44 13.20
N GLY A 160 0.68 27.83 13.63
CA GLY A 160 -0.62 28.48 13.86
C GLY A 160 -1.48 28.68 12.61
N THR A 161 -0.98 28.30 11.43
CA THR A 161 -1.75 28.30 10.18
C THR A 161 -2.43 26.96 9.97
N ASP A 162 -3.71 26.98 9.60
CA ASP A 162 -4.42 25.80 9.08
C ASP A 162 -3.84 25.43 7.72
N PHE A 163 -2.92 24.47 7.72
CA PHE A 163 -2.15 24.10 6.55
C PHE A 163 -3.00 23.32 5.54
N ARG A 164 -4.14 22.75 5.95
CA ARG A 164 -5.10 22.14 5.02
C ARG A 164 -5.64 23.19 4.05
N LYS A 165 -5.95 24.40 4.54
CA LYS A 165 -6.39 25.51 3.67
C LYS A 165 -5.32 25.95 2.69
N THR A 166 -4.06 25.98 3.13
CA THR A 166 -2.93 26.27 2.26
C THR A 166 -2.79 25.23 1.14
N LEU A 167 -2.86 23.94 1.47
CA LEU A 167 -2.79 22.86 0.49
C LEU A 167 -3.99 22.86 -0.46
N ALA A 168 -5.21 23.09 0.05
CA ALA A 168 -6.41 23.22 -0.77
C ALA A 168 -6.26 24.34 -1.82
N SER A 169 -5.81 25.52 -1.39
CA SER A 169 -5.55 26.64 -2.29
C SER A 169 -4.46 26.34 -3.32
N LEU A 170 -3.43 25.56 -2.98
CA LEU A 170 -2.34 25.22 -3.91
C LEU A 170 -2.79 24.31 -5.05
N ILE A 171 -3.77 23.44 -4.80
CA ILE A 171 -4.32 22.52 -5.82
C ILE A 171 -5.68 22.98 -6.38
N GLY A 172 -6.15 24.18 -6.00
CA GLY A 172 -7.38 24.75 -6.53
C GLY A 172 -8.68 24.20 -5.96
N VAL A 173 -8.64 23.55 -4.78
CA VAL A 173 -9.85 23.08 -4.07
C VAL A 173 -10.53 24.28 -3.39
N GLU A 174 -11.76 24.59 -3.78
CA GLU A 174 -12.53 25.72 -3.24
C GLU A 174 -12.97 25.50 -1.79
N ASP A 175 -13.38 24.28 -1.44
CA ASP A 175 -13.76 23.89 -0.07
C ASP A 175 -12.62 23.11 0.62
N PRO A 176 -11.89 23.72 1.58
CA PRO A 176 -10.83 23.02 2.30
C PRO A 176 -11.27 21.77 3.09
N ALA A 177 -12.57 21.63 3.39
CA ALA A 177 -13.11 20.41 3.99
C ALA A 177 -13.22 19.24 2.99
N ALA A 178 -13.32 19.55 1.70
CA ALA A 178 -13.31 18.60 0.59
C ALA A 178 -11.90 18.07 0.28
N LEU A 179 -10.84 18.75 0.72
CA LEU A 179 -9.47 18.28 0.55
C LEU A 179 -9.24 16.93 1.28
N SER A 180 -8.89 15.90 0.52
CA SER A 180 -8.26 14.68 1.04
C SER A 180 -6.74 14.84 1.06
N ILE A 181 -6.11 14.40 2.15
CA ILE A 181 -4.65 14.31 2.29
C ILE A 181 -4.36 12.85 2.67
N ARG A 182 -4.26 11.98 1.66
CA ARG A 182 -4.12 10.54 1.87
C ARG A 182 -2.65 10.11 1.84
N LEU A 183 -2.22 9.43 2.89
CA LEU A 183 -0.85 8.92 3.07
C LEU A 183 -0.75 7.48 2.56
N TYR A 184 0.13 7.26 1.59
CA TYR A 184 0.47 5.96 1.04
C TYR A 184 1.92 5.57 1.37
N PRO A 185 2.19 4.32 1.78
CA PRO A 185 3.54 3.89 2.12
C PRO A 185 4.42 3.84 0.86
N THR A 186 5.69 4.23 0.98
CA THR A 186 6.66 4.14 -0.13
C THR A 186 7.41 2.81 -0.16
N GLY A 187 7.29 2.01 0.90
CA GLY A 187 8.13 0.84 1.14
C GLY A 187 9.57 1.17 1.58
N LEU A 188 9.92 2.47 1.71
CA LEU A 188 11.23 2.87 2.22
C LEU A 188 11.23 2.86 3.75
N VAL A 189 12.07 2.00 4.29
CA VAL A 189 12.29 1.82 5.73
C VAL A 189 13.78 1.89 6.00
N SER A 190 14.17 2.66 7.03
CA SER A 190 15.54 2.63 7.57
C SER A 190 15.50 2.32 9.06
N GLU A 191 16.37 1.43 9.52
CA GLU A 191 16.46 1.08 10.94
C GLU A 191 17.15 2.20 11.72
N THR A 192 16.72 2.41 12.96
CA THR A 192 17.38 3.33 13.89
C THR A 192 18.32 2.56 14.81
N ALA A 193 19.38 3.21 15.30
CA ALA A 193 20.31 2.60 16.24
C ALA A 193 19.65 2.14 17.57
N SER A 194 18.47 2.69 17.88
CA SER A 194 17.66 2.33 19.05
C SER A 194 16.77 1.08 18.85
N GLY A 195 16.89 0.39 17.71
CA GLY A 195 16.06 -0.78 17.38
C GLY A 195 14.66 -0.43 16.87
N GLY A 196 14.41 0.84 16.55
CA GLY A 196 13.21 1.32 15.88
C GLY A 196 13.42 1.44 14.36
N SER A 197 12.51 2.14 13.69
CA SER A 197 12.63 2.41 12.26
C SER A 197 12.07 3.77 11.85
N ARG A 198 12.50 4.27 10.70
CA ARG A 198 11.91 5.42 10.00
C ARG A 198 11.21 4.92 8.75
N VAL A 199 9.91 5.18 8.65
CA VAL A 199 9.04 4.69 7.57
C VAL A 199 8.50 5.87 6.77
N SER A 200 8.71 5.87 5.46
CA SER A 200 8.30 6.96 4.58
C SER A 200 6.92 6.72 3.94
N PHE A 201 6.13 7.79 3.91
CA PHE A 201 4.84 7.90 3.24
C PHE A 201 4.82 9.11 2.31
N ARG A 202 4.01 9.02 1.24
CA ARG A 202 3.66 10.15 0.37
C ARG A 202 2.22 10.55 0.59
N ALA A 203 1.98 11.85 0.71
CA ALA A 203 0.64 12.40 0.69
C ALA A 203 0.18 12.62 -0.75
N VAL A 204 -0.98 12.08 -1.12
CA VAL A 204 -1.70 12.44 -2.33
C VAL A 204 -2.82 13.38 -1.93
N LEU A 205 -2.88 14.52 -2.61
CA LEU A 205 -3.88 15.56 -2.40
C LEU A 205 -4.98 15.40 -3.44
N GLN A 206 -6.24 15.43 -3.02
CA GLN A 206 -7.38 15.25 -3.92
C GLN A 206 -8.59 16.06 -3.45
N ASP A 207 -9.35 16.63 -4.38
CA ASP A 207 -10.68 17.15 -4.09
C ASP A 207 -11.70 16.01 -4.08
N LYS A 208 -12.35 15.77 -2.93
CA LYS A 208 -13.40 14.75 -2.83
C LYS A 208 -14.69 15.13 -3.56
N ASN A 209 -14.86 16.41 -3.89
CA ASN A 209 -16.04 16.92 -4.60
C ASN A 209 -15.84 16.94 -6.12
N GLU A 210 -14.65 16.56 -6.61
CA GLU A 210 -14.38 16.49 -8.04
C GLU A 210 -15.37 15.54 -8.72
N LEU A 211 -15.96 15.99 -9.82
CA LEU A 211 -16.94 15.20 -10.56
C LEU A 211 -16.23 14.00 -11.22
N ALA A 212 -16.86 12.83 -11.12
CA ALA A 212 -16.37 11.66 -11.85
C ALA A 212 -16.55 11.84 -13.36
N ASP A 213 -15.54 11.49 -14.14
CA ASP A 213 -15.56 11.57 -15.61
C ASP A 213 -16.34 10.40 -16.23
N ALA A 214 -17.66 10.36 -16.02
CA ALA A 214 -18.55 9.35 -16.59
C ALA A 214 -18.04 7.90 -16.41
N ASP A 215 -17.60 7.58 -15.19
CA ASP A 215 -16.98 6.30 -14.80
C ASP A 215 -15.67 5.94 -15.53
N THR A 216 -15.06 6.89 -16.23
CA THR A 216 -13.71 6.74 -16.76
C THR A 216 -12.70 6.92 -15.62
N PRO A 217 -11.75 6.00 -15.41
CA PRO A 217 -10.76 6.10 -14.33
C PRO A 217 -9.64 7.10 -14.70
N THR A 218 -10.00 8.38 -14.87
CA THR A 218 -9.11 9.50 -15.24
C THR A 218 -8.48 10.19 -14.03
N CYS A 219 -8.69 9.70 -12.81
CA CYS A 219 -8.10 10.33 -11.64
C CYS A 219 -6.56 10.34 -11.74
N VAL A 220 -5.98 11.54 -11.74
CA VAL A 220 -4.54 11.78 -11.92
C VAL A 220 -3.89 12.45 -10.71
N SER A 221 -4.54 12.46 -9.55
CA SER A 221 -4.00 13.07 -8.32
C SER A 221 -2.61 12.53 -7.95
N TRP A 222 -2.31 11.27 -8.29
CA TRP A 222 -1.00 10.65 -8.11
C TRP A 222 0.13 11.29 -8.93
N MET A 223 -0.18 12.04 -10.01
CA MET A 223 0.83 12.76 -10.80
C MET A 223 1.45 13.95 -10.04
N ASP A 224 0.75 14.46 -9.02
CA ASP A 224 1.19 15.60 -8.22
C ASP A 224 2.11 15.21 -7.04
N VAL A 225 2.41 13.91 -6.90
CA VAL A 225 3.43 13.42 -5.95
C VAL A 225 4.78 14.08 -6.28
N ASP A 226 5.43 14.65 -5.27
CA ASP A 226 6.68 15.42 -5.39
C ASP A 226 6.59 16.76 -6.11
N LYS A 227 5.40 17.22 -6.52
CA LYS A 227 5.23 18.47 -7.26
C LYS A 227 5.53 19.71 -6.40
N PHE A 228 4.97 19.76 -5.20
CA PHE A 228 5.12 20.91 -4.31
C PHE A 228 6.34 20.74 -3.40
N LYS A 229 7.30 21.67 -3.53
CA LYS A 229 8.55 21.64 -2.76
C LYS A 229 8.79 22.99 -2.08
N TYR A 230 9.37 22.95 -0.89
CA TYR A 230 9.88 24.11 -0.18
C TYR A 230 11.36 23.86 0.15
N GLN A 231 12.23 24.79 -0.24
CA GLN A 231 13.69 24.65 -0.13
C GLN A 231 14.23 23.32 -0.69
N GLY A 232 13.66 22.84 -1.81
CA GLY A 232 14.06 21.59 -2.46
C GLY A 232 13.56 20.31 -1.77
N ARG A 233 12.76 20.41 -0.70
CA ARG A 233 12.17 19.28 0.02
C ARG A 233 10.68 19.19 -0.28
N ALA A 234 10.18 17.98 -0.51
CA ALA A 234 8.79 17.74 -0.87
C ALA A 234 7.85 18.02 0.32
N LEU A 235 6.74 18.72 0.07
CA LEU A 235 5.71 19.00 1.08
C LEU A 235 4.85 17.78 1.40
N ASP A 236 4.84 16.79 0.52
CA ASP A 236 4.06 15.57 0.61
C ASP A 236 4.84 14.39 1.21
N LEU A 237 6.09 14.58 1.65
CA LEU A 237 6.89 13.55 2.29
C LEU A 237 6.68 13.54 3.80
N PHE A 238 6.10 12.46 4.31
CA PHE A 238 5.90 12.21 5.73
C PHE A 238 6.79 11.04 6.16
N VAL A 239 7.67 11.26 7.12
CA VAL A 239 8.56 10.21 7.66
C VAL A 239 8.19 9.96 9.11
N PHE A 240 7.57 8.81 9.37
CA PHE A 240 7.23 8.41 10.73
C PHE A 240 8.44 7.79 11.41
N GLU A 241 8.67 8.19 12.64
CA GLU A 241 9.58 7.51 13.57
C GLU A 241 8.79 6.46 14.34
N VAL A 242 9.25 5.21 14.29
CA VAL A 242 8.58 4.04 14.83
C VAL A 242 9.48 3.39 15.87
N ASP A 243 8.92 3.06 17.03
CA ASP A 243 9.63 2.37 18.11
C ASP A 243 9.87 0.88 17.82
N ALA A 244 10.58 0.20 18.72
CA ALA A 244 10.86 -1.24 18.62
C ALA A 244 9.58 -2.11 18.68
N GLY A 245 8.47 -1.57 19.19
CA GLY A 245 7.16 -2.21 19.21
C GLY A 245 6.36 -2.04 17.92
N GLY A 246 6.89 -1.29 16.94
CA GLY A 246 6.21 -1.02 15.68
C GLY A 246 5.17 0.11 15.77
N ASN A 247 5.18 0.91 16.82
CA ASN A 247 4.27 2.05 16.99
C ASN A 247 4.97 3.34 16.59
N ALA A 248 4.27 4.18 15.82
CA ALA A 248 4.74 5.52 15.53
C ALA A 248 4.80 6.33 16.83
N VAL A 249 5.93 6.99 17.06
CA VAL A 249 6.19 7.86 18.21
C VAL A 249 6.43 9.31 17.77
N GLY A 250 6.68 9.53 16.48
CA GLY A 250 6.85 10.85 15.89
C GLY A 250 6.66 10.84 14.38
N VAL A 251 6.60 12.04 13.81
CA VAL A 251 6.52 12.26 12.37
C VAL A 251 7.29 13.52 11.98
N GLU A 252 8.05 13.41 10.91
CA GLU A 252 8.80 14.49 10.28
C GLU A 252 8.20 14.82 8.93
N ILE A 253 7.97 16.11 8.69
CA ILE A 253 7.54 16.67 7.41
C ILE A 253 8.65 17.63 6.96
N SER A 254 9.63 17.07 6.24
CA SER A 254 10.90 17.76 5.93
C SER A 254 10.70 19.04 5.13
N GLY A 255 9.68 19.09 4.26
CA GLY A 255 9.31 20.27 3.49
C GLY A 255 8.86 21.45 4.35
N LEU A 256 8.42 21.22 5.58
CA LEU A 256 8.02 22.26 6.54
C LEU A 256 8.99 22.43 7.71
N GLU A 257 10.14 21.74 7.66
CA GLU A 257 11.09 21.66 8.77
C GLU A 257 10.41 21.25 10.09
N LEU A 258 9.38 20.43 9.97
CA LEU A 258 8.46 20.15 11.07
C LEU A 258 8.72 18.75 11.62
N ARG A 259 8.98 18.67 12.92
CA ARG A 259 9.04 17.41 13.68
C ARG A 259 8.03 17.44 14.80
N LEU A 260 7.19 16.41 14.85
CA LEU A 260 6.09 16.28 15.80
C LEU A 260 6.22 14.97 16.55
N ASN A 261 5.92 14.99 17.84
CA ASN A 261 5.85 13.79 18.67
C ASN A 261 4.41 13.34 18.80
N ARG A 262 4.16 12.03 18.77
CA ARG A 262 2.84 11.47 19.06
C ARG A 262 2.49 11.81 20.51
N LYS A 263 1.32 12.39 20.69
CA LYS A 263 0.77 12.69 22.01
C LYS A 263 0.48 11.36 22.71
N LYS A 264 1.00 11.22 23.93
CA LYS A 264 0.72 10.08 24.81
C LYS A 264 -0.74 10.06 25.23
#